data_AF-A0AAV2GXM8-F1
#
_entry.id   AF-A0AAV2GXM8-F1
#
_cell.length_a   1.000
_cell.length_b   1.000
_cell.length_c   1.000
_cell.angle_alpha   90.00
_cell.angle_beta   90.00
_cell.angle_gamma   90.00
#
_symmetry.space_group_name_H-M   'P 1'
#
loop_
_entity.id
_entity.type
_entity.pdbx_description
1 polymer ?
#
loop_
_entity_poly.entity_id
_entity_poly.type
_entity_poly.pdbx_seq_one_letter_code
_entity_poly.pdbx_strand_id
1 'polypeptide(L)'
;MAGTLLGLALLAGLVTGSEYLKTFQNLFTRMPQLQLTASPSLVISNFTDIEGCSRECVRQTGYDCRSFDVDNQHRTCMLYNMTHEQGKVFLRESSSTDHYRTAFEKLFNRLPNHVITIKHKRKIQDVSAEQCARRCIFEQDFRCAGFDYEPGYTNCWLTDMTVAQSEGVKYHPGADYYERDFGGALSSFISYGSGSLPYVEEHVIYSKSMFGLDLGACAQLCLSQTTFDCASFDFSFGDRSCQMSRYLATNVGGIDTDNMPTYKIMHYEKKG
;
A
#
# COMPACT_ATOMS: atom_id res chain seq x y z
N MET A 1 19.74 56.23 -22.58
CA MET A 1 20.42 55.10 -21.90
C MET A 1 19.31 54.28 -21.25
N ALA A 2 18.76 53.28 -21.94
CA ALA A 2 19.21 51.88 -21.96
C ALA A 2 19.28 51.31 -20.51
N GLY A 3 18.56 50.27 -20.11
CA GLY A 3 17.93 49.23 -20.91
C GLY A 3 16.86 48.42 -20.17
N THR A 4 16.08 47.74 -21.01
CA THR A 4 15.19 46.62 -20.76
C THR A 4 15.94 45.42 -20.17
N LEU A 5 15.35 44.73 -19.19
CA LEU A 5 15.78 43.39 -18.79
C LEU A 5 14.57 42.45 -18.74
N LEU A 6 14.68 41.43 -19.60
CA LEU A 6 13.68 40.43 -19.94
C LEU A 6 13.32 39.54 -18.73
N GLY A 7 12.03 39.25 -18.60
CA GLY A 7 11.54 38.14 -17.80
C GLY A 7 11.91 36.81 -18.45
N LEU A 8 12.66 35.98 -17.71
CA LEU A 8 12.89 34.57 -18.00
C LEU A 8 11.95 33.74 -17.13
N ALA A 9 10.82 33.31 -17.70
CA ALA A 9 10.01 32.27 -17.11
C ALA A 9 10.71 30.92 -17.33
N LEU A 10 11.32 30.36 -16.28
CA LEU A 10 11.79 28.97 -16.29
C LEU A 10 10.59 28.04 -16.15
N LEU A 11 10.27 27.33 -17.24
CA LEU A 11 9.42 26.14 -17.24
C LEU A 11 10.19 24.99 -16.57
N ALA A 12 9.95 24.78 -15.27
CA ALA A 12 10.40 23.58 -14.58
C ALA A 12 9.34 22.47 -14.73
N GLY A 13 9.66 21.48 -15.56
CA GLY A 13 8.84 20.28 -15.75
C GLY A 13 8.70 19.47 -14.46
N LEU A 14 7.47 19.16 -14.11
CA LEU A 14 7.11 18.24 -13.04
C LEU A 14 7.36 16.80 -13.52
N VAL A 15 8.53 16.24 -13.22
CA VAL A 15 8.76 14.80 -13.33
C VAL A 15 8.33 14.17 -12.00
N THR A 16 7.09 13.66 -11.96
CA THR A 16 6.48 13.04 -10.78
C THR A 16 6.91 11.58 -10.62
N GLY A 17 8.02 11.34 -9.91
CA GLY A 17 8.50 10.01 -9.52
C GLY A 17 7.65 9.39 -8.39
N SER A 18 6.43 8.96 -8.71
CA SER A 18 5.47 8.32 -7.80
C SER A 18 5.04 6.96 -8.34
N GLU A 19 5.96 6.02 -8.55
CA GLU A 19 5.61 4.91 -9.46
C GLU A 19 5.60 3.50 -8.94
N TYR A 20 5.93 3.18 -7.68
CA TYR A 20 5.84 1.77 -7.29
C TYR A 20 4.98 1.41 -6.07
N LEU A 21 4.56 2.35 -5.21
CA LEU A 21 3.70 2.01 -4.06
C LEU A 21 2.80 3.15 -3.51
N LYS A 22 2.38 4.12 -4.34
CA LYS A 22 1.75 5.38 -3.85
C LYS A 22 0.33 5.71 -4.33
N THR A 23 -0.32 4.84 -5.08
CA THR A 23 -1.62 5.10 -5.71
C THR A 23 -2.61 3.98 -5.36
N PHE A 24 -3.82 4.33 -4.87
CA PHE A 24 -4.94 3.40 -4.71
C PHE A 24 -5.16 2.57 -5.99
N GLN A 25 -4.80 3.10 -7.17
CA GLN A 25 -4.84 2.36 -8.44
C GLN A 25 -4.09 1.02 -8.41
N ASN A 26 -3.01 0.89 -7.62
CA ASN A 26 -2.18 -0.31 -7.59
C ASN A 26 -2.90 -1.48 -6.89
N LEU A 27 -3.97 -1.18 -6.17
CA LEU A 27 -4.89 -2.19 -5.64
C LEU A 27 -5.81 -2.76 -6.71
N PHE A 28 -5.70 -2.27 -7.95
CA PHE A 28 -6.55 -2.66 -9.06
C PHE A 28 -5.73 -3.18 -10.25
N THR A 29 -6.36 -4.09 -11.01
CA THR A 29 -5.88 -4.55 -12.31
C THR A 29 -6.74 -3.94 -13.39
N ARG A 30 -6.11 -3.21 -14.32
CA ARG A 30 -6.75 -2.61 -15.49
C ARG A 30 -7.01 -3.67 -16.58
N MET A 31 -8.19 -3.59 -17.16
CA MET A 31 -8.68 -4.32 -18.32
C MET A 31 -9.11 -3.29 -19.37
N PRO A 32 -8.22 -2.96 -20.33
CA PRO A 32 -8.45 -1.85 -21.25
C PRO A 32 -9.60 -2.15 -22.21
N GLN A 33 -10.34 -1.11 -22.61
CA GLN A 33 -11.43 -1.20 -23.60
C GLN A 33 -12.53 -2.20 -23.23
N LEU A 34 -12.77 -2.34 -21.94
CA LEU A 34 -13.76 -3.24 -21.37
C LEU A 34 -14.63 -2.47 -20.38
N GLN A 35 -15.90 -2.84 -20.35
CA GLN A 35 -16.90 -2.29 -19.45
C GLN A 35 -17.67 -3.44 -18.80
N LEU A 36 -17.99 -3.29 -17.51
CA LEU A 36 -18.85 -4.23 -16.83
C LEU A 36 -20.31 -4.04 -17.26
N THR A 37 -21.04 -5.12 -17.55
CA THR A 37 -22.45 -5.04 -17.96
C THR A 37 -23.43 -4.80 -16.82
N ALA A 38 -22.92 -4.54 -15.61
CA ALA A 38 -23.72 -4.32 -14.42
C ALA A 38 -24.19 -2.86 -14.31
N SER A 39 -25.24 -2.63 -13.53
CA SER A 39 -25.57 -1.26 -13.09
C SER A 39 -24.60 -0.82 -11.98
N PRO A 40 -24.03 0.40 -12.05
CA PRO A 40 -23.11 0.90 -11.04
C PRO A 40 -23.82 1.15 -9.71
N SER A 41 -23.11 0.85 -8.62
CA SER A 41 -23.53 1.16 -7.26
C SER A 41 -23.34 2.66 -6.95
N LEU A 42 -22.36 3.31 -7.60
CA LEU A 42 -22.14 4.75 -7.54
C LEU A 42 -21.58 5.26 -8.86
N VAL A 43 -22.03 6.43 -9.30
CA VAL A 43 -21.46 7.14 -10.46
C VAL A 43 -20.86 8.45 -9.99
N ILE A 44 -19.61 8.69 -10.37
CA ILE A 44 -18.85 9.89 -10.04
C ILE A 44 -18.56 10.61 -11.35
N SER A 45 -19.10 11.81 -11.49
CA SER A 45 -18.91 12.65 -12.66
C SER A 45 -17.70 13.57 -12.50
N ASN A 46 -17.14 14.04 -13.62
CA ASN A 46 -16.00 14.97 -13.66
C ASN A 46 -14.76 14.44 -12.93
N PHE A 47 -14.49 13.13 -13.01
CA PHE A 47 -13.28 12.59 -12.40
C PHE A 47 -12.03 13.11 -13.15
N THR A 48 -10.97 13.45 -12.41
CA THR A 48 -9.73 14.02 -12.96
C THR A 48 -8.70 12.96 -13.30
N ASP A 49 -8.59 11.92 -12.48
CA ASP A 49 -7.62 10.85 -12.64
C ASP A 49 -8.14 9.50 -12.08
N ILE A 50 -7.51 8.42 -12.56
CA ILE A 50 -7.77 7.05 -12.11
C ILE A 50 -7.58 6.87 -10.60
N GLU A 51 -6.67 7.64 -10.02
CA GLU A 51 -6.33 7.57 -8.61
C GLU A 51 -7.48 8.01 -7.72
N GLY A 52 -8.24 9.03 -8.13
CA GLY A 52 -9.47 9.46 -7.46
C GLY A 52 -10.55 8.39 -7.48
N CYS A 53 -10.76 7.74 -8.63
CA CYS A 53 -11.73 6.65 -8.76
C CYS A 53 -11.35 5.45 -7.89
N SER A 54 -10.07 5.08 -7.89
CA SER A 54 -9.51 3.99 -7.08
C SER A 54 -9.66 4.27 -5.58
N ARG A 55 -9.38 5.50 -5.16
CA ARG A 55 -9.52 5.97 -3.78
C ARG A 55 -10.97 5.89 -3.29
N GLU A 56 -11.91 6.34 -4.12
CA GLU A 56 -13.32 6.32 -3.73
C GLU A 56 -13.84 4.89 -3.59
N CYS A 57 -13.43 3.98 -4.48
CA CYS A 57 -13.73 2.57 -4.34
C CYS A 57 -13.20 1.99 -3.03
N VAL A 58 -11.93 2.25 -2.70
CA VAL A 58 -11.29 1.70 -1.49
C VAL A 58 -11.89 2.29 -0.21
N ARG A 59 -12.31 3.55 -0.24
CA ARG A 59 -12.90 4.25 0.92
C ARG A 59 -14.40 4.02 1.08
N GLN A 60 -15.05 3.38 0.11
CA GLN A 60 -16.48 3.15 0.17
C GLN A 60 -16.86 2.32 1.39
N THR A 61 -17.73 2.86 2.24
CA THR A 61 -18.22 2.20 3.47
C THR A 61 -19.65 1.70 3.35
N GLY A 62 -20.44 2.23 2.41
CA GLY A 62 -21.84 1.85 2.20
C GLY A 62 -21.99 0.49 1.49
N TYR A 63 -20.96 0.05 0.78
CA TYR A 63 -20.89 -1.27 0.16
C TYR A 63 -19.45 -1.68 -0.09
N ASP A 64 -19.24 -2.99 -0.26
CA ASP A 64 -17.94 -3.56 -0.60
C ASP A 64 -17.61 -3.26 -2.07
N CYS A 65 -16.92 -2.17 -2.38
CA CYS A 65 -16.51 -1.87 -3.75
C CYS A 65 -15.43 -2.86 -4.22
N ARG A 66 -15.70 -3.55 -5.34
CA ARG A 66 -14.88 -4.64 -5.88
C ARG A 66 -14.30 -4.36 -7.26
N SER A 67 -14.94 -3.47 -8.02
CA SER A 67 -14.44 -3.03 -9.31
C SER A 67 -15.01 -1.67 -9.67
N PHE A 68 -14.45 -1.03 -10.69
CA PHE A 68 -15.01 0.17 -11.27
C PHE A 68 -14.69 0.27 -12.76
N ASP A 69 -15.47 1.07 -13.48
CA ASP A 69 -15.23 1.43 -14.87
C ASP A 69 -14.88 2.91 -14.95
N VAL A 70 -13.93 3.23 -15.82
CA VAL A 70 -13.53 4.60 -16.12
C VAL A 70 -13.84 4.91 -17.57
N ASP A 71 -14.81 5.78 -17.81
CA ASP A 71 -15.09 6.33 -19.14
C ASP A 71 -14.25 7.58 -19.37
N ASN A 72 -13.22 7.45 -20.21
CA ASN A 72 -12.28 8.53 -20.50
C ASN A 72 -12.90 9.62 -21.39
N GLN A 73 -13.94 9.30 -22.17
CA GLN A 73 -14.62 10.26 -23.04
C GLN A 73 -15.55 11.16 -22.23
N HIS A 74 -16.34 10.58 -21.33
CA HIS A 74 -17.32 11.33 -20.53
C HIS A 74 -16.78 11.75 -19.16
N ARG A 75 -15.55 11.34 -18.81
CA ARG A 75 -14.93 11.56 -17.50
C ARG A 75 -15.83 11.12 -16.35
N THR A 76 -16.38 9.90 -16.46
CA THR A 76 -17.19 9.28 -15.42
C THR A 76 -16.50 8.04 -14.86
N CYS A 77 -16.59 7.89 -13.54
CA CYS A 77 -16.13 6.73 -12.80
C CYS A 77 -17.36 6.00 -12.23
N MET A 78 -17.51 4.73 -12.56
CA MET A 78 -18.66 3.90 -12.21
C MET A 78 -18.20 2.79 -11.27
N LEU A 79 -18.56 2.87 -9.99
CA LEU A 79 -18.14 1.90 -8.96
C LEU A 79 -19.15 0.76 -8.84
N TYR A 80 -18.64 -0.45 -8.62
CA TYR A 80 -19.45 -1.67 -8.49
C TYR A 80 -19.08 -2.47 -7.24
N ASN A 81 -20.08 -3.13 -6.66
CA ASN A 81 -19.90 -4.08 -5.55
C ASN A 81 -19.67 -5.54 -5.99
N MET A 82 -19.37 -5.76 -7.27
CA MET A 82 -19.25 -7.08 -7.88
C MET A 82 -18.10 -7.11 -8.89
N THR A 83 -17.71 -8.30 -9.33
CA THR A 83 -16.69 -8.50 -10.37
C THR A 83 -17.21 -9.50 -11.41
N HIS A 84 -16.62 -9.49 -12.61
CA HIS A 84 -16.96 -10.46 -13.66
C HIS A 84 -16.55 -11.91 -13.31
N GLU A 85 -15.60 -12.09 -12.39
CA GLU A 85 -15.06 -13.39 -11.98
C GLU A 85 -16.09 -14.27 -11.26
N GLN A 86 -17.16 -13.68 -10.73
CA GLN A 86 -18.25 -14.43 -10.09
C GLN A 86 -19.24 -15.03 -11.09
N GLY A 87 -19.08 -14.79 -12.40
CA GLY A 87 -19.93 -15.35 -13.46
C GLY A 87 -21.35 -14.81 -13.51
N LYS A 88 -21.72 -13.86 -12.64
CA LYS A 88 -23.06 -13.22 -12.60
C LYS A 88 -23.19 -12.06 -13.59
N VAL A 89 -22.07 -11.42 -13.90
CA VAL A 89 -21.97 -10.28 -14.82
C VAL A 89 -20.73 -10.50 -15.69
N PHE A 90 -20.70 -9.90 -16.87
CA PHE A 90 -19.61 -10.10 -17.83
C PHE A 90 -19.03 -8.76 -18.28
N LEU A 91 -17.88 -8.84 -18.93
CA LEU A 91 -17.26 -7.70 -19.57
C LEU A 91 -17.70 -7.63 -21.03
N ARG A 92 -17.98 -6.43 -21.50
CA ARG A 92 -18.22 -6.13 -22.92
C ARG A 92 -17.15 -5.19 -23.44
N GLU A 93 -16.88 -5.25 -24.73
CA GLU A 93 -16.01 -4.30 -25.40
C GLU A 93 -16.58 -2.87 -25.30
N SER A 94 -15.70 -1.91 -25.07
CA SER A 94 -16.02 -0.49 -25.06
C SER A 94 -14.88 0.30 -25.68
N SER A 95 -15.20 1.27 -26.52
CA SER A 95 -14.20 2.12 -27.17
C SER A 95 -13.66 3.23 -26.28
N SER A 96 -14.35 3.58 -25.18
CA SER A 96 -13.98 4.71 -24.31
C SER A 96 -13.72 4.31 -22.85
N THR A 97 -14.09 3.08 -22.47
CA THR A 97 -14.12 2.64 -21.08
C THR A 97 -13.03 1.61 -20.78
N ASP A 98 -12.36 1.77 -19.64
CA ASP A 98 -11.50 0.76 -19.07
C ASP A 98 -12.11 0.21 -17.78
N HIS A 99 -12.07 -1.11 -17.61
CA HIS A 99 -12.53 -1.79 -16.41
C HIS A 99 -11.37 -2.01 -15.45
N TYR A 100 -11.61 -1.87 -14.16
CA TYR A 100 -10.63 -2.07 -13.10
C TYR A 100 -11.23 -2.96 -12.03
N ARG A 101 -10.59 -4.09 -11.72
CA ARG A 101 -10.98 -4.93 -10.58
C ARG A 101 -9.97 -4.84 -9.47
N THR A 102 -10.40 -5.05 -8.24
CA THR A 102 -9.52 -5.25 -7.09
C THR A 102 -8.55 -6.43 -7.32
N ALA A 103 -7.33 -6.30 -6.78
CA ALA A 103 -6.23 -7.25 -6.95
C ALA A 103 -5.35 -7.31 -5.69
N PHE A 104 -5.97 -7.44 -4.51
CA PHE A 104 -5.26 -7.43 -3.22
C PHE A 104 -4.28 -8.59 -3.07
N GLU A 105 -4.47 -9.69 -3.79
CA GLU A 105 -3.55 -10.83 -3.83
C GLU A 105 -2.13 -10.45 -4.27
N LYS A 106 -1.97 -9.36 -5.04
CA LYS A 106 -0.66 -8.85 -5.48
C LYS A 106 0.18 -8.25 -4.37
N LEU A 107 -0.42 -7.98 -3.20
CA LEU A 107 0.29 -7.49 -2.01
C LEU A 107 0.90 -8.64 -1.18
N PHE A 108 0.85 -9.86 -1.70
CA PHE A 108 1.31 -11.06 -1.04
C PHE A 108 2.29 -11.83 -1.93
N ASN A 109 3.32 -12.36 -1.30
CA ASN A 109 4.22 -13.33 -1.91
C ASN A 109 3.55 -14.70 -1.87
N ARG A 110 3.21 -15.24 -3.04
CA ARG A 110 2.60 -16.57 -3.17
C ARG A 110 3.67 -17.65 -3.24
N LEU A 111 3.52 -18.66 -2.39
CA LEU A 111 4.25 -19.91 -2.45
C LEU A 111 3.29 -21.07 -2.78
N PRO A 112 3.34 -21.63 -3.99
CA PRO A 112 2.39 -22.64 -4.43
C PRO A 112 2.62 -24.00 -3.76
N ASN A 113 1.55 -24.77 -3.52
CA ASN A 113 1.60 -26.09 -2.90
C ASN A 113 2.27 -26.12 -1.52
N HIS A 114 2.11 -25.06 -0.75
CA HIS A 114 2.66 -24.93 0.59
C HIS A 114 1.64 -24.31 1.53
N VAL A 115 1.70 -24.68 2.80
CA VAL A 115 0.95 -24.04 3.89
C VAL A 115 1.91 -23.65 5.00
N ILE A 116 1.64 -22.55 5.69
CA ILE A 116 2.49 -22.12 6.80
C ILE A 116 2.14 -22.81 8.12
N THR A 117 0.86 -23.12 8.34
CA THR A 117 0.42 -23.73 9.59
C THR A 117 -0.87 -24.50 9.40
N ILE A 118 -1.24 -25.28 10.42
CA ILE A 118 -2.59 -25.88 10.57
C ILE A 118 -3.36 -25.26 11.74
N LYS A 119 -2.75 -24.30 12.46
CA LYS A 119 -3.33 -23.60 13.61
C LYS A 119 -3.67 -22.16 13.25
N HIS A 120 -4.48 -21.99 12.22
CA HIS A 120 -4.90 -20.67 11.74
C HIS A 120 -5.75 -19.92 12.76
N LYS A 121 -5.78 -18.59 12.64
CA LYS A 121 -6.60 -17.73 13.50
C LYS A 121 -8.04 -17.64 13.03
N ARG A 122 -8.27 -17.76 11.71
CA ARG A 122 -9.60 -17.60 11.11
C ARG A 122 -9.74 -18.42 9.84
N LYS A 123 -10.88 -19.09 9.69
CA LYS A 123 -11.32 -19.74 8.45
C LYS A 123 -12.42 -18.91 7.80
N ILE A 124 -12.35 -18.73 6.49
CA ILE A 124 -13.37 -18.10 5.66
C ILE A 124 -13.62 -19.03 4.47
N GLN A 125 -14.88 -19.25 4.12
CA GLN A 125 -15.28 -20.16 3.03
C GLN A 125 -15.93 -19.38 1.89
N ASP A 126 -16.00 -20.02 0.72
CA ASP A 126 -16.64 -19.49 -0.48
C ASP A 126 -16.08 -18.14 -0.92
N VAL A 127 -14.76 -17.98 -0.77
CA VAL A 127 -14.04 -16.76 -1.17
C VAL A 127 -12.92 -17.07 -2.14
N SER A 128 -12.62 -16.14 -3.04
CA SER A 128 -11.42 -16.21 -3.90
C SER A 128 -10.14 -15.88 -3.11
N ALA A 129 -8.97 -16.17 -3.69
CA ALA A 129 -7.68 -15.77 -3.11
C ALA A 129 -7.56 -14.24 -2.93
N GLU A 130 -8.09 -13.48 -3.89
CA GLU A 130 -8.16 -12.00 -3.82
C GLU A 130 -9.02 -11.55 -2.65
N GLN A 131 -10.21 -12.15 -2.48
CA GLN A 131 -11.08 -11.85 -1.36
C GLN A 131 -10.43 -12.24 -0.04
N CYS A 132 -9.72 -13.37 0.02
CA CYS A 132 -8.95 -13.77 1.19
C CYS A 132 -7.86 -12.75 1.53
N ALA A 133 -7.09 -12.28 0.55
CA ALA A 133 -6.09 -11.23 0.70
C ALA A 133 -6.70 -9.93 1.24
N ARG A 134 -7.85 -9.52 0.69
CA ARG A 134 -8.61 -8.37 1.19
C ARG A 134 -9.00 -8.55 2.66
N ARG A 135 -9.53 -9.71 3.05
CA ARG A 135 -9.90 -10.02 4.44
C ARG A 135 -8.69 -9.96 5.37
N CYS A 136 -7.54 -10.49 4.94
CA CYS A 136 -6.30 -10.39 5.70
C CYS A 136 -5.86 -8.93 5.89
N ILE A 137 -5.91 -8.10 4.85
CA ILE A 137 -5.51 -6.68 4.93
C ILE A 137 -6.36 -5.90 5.92
N PHE A 138 -7.67 -6.13 5.91
CA PHE A 138 -8.64 -5.42 6.75
C PHE A 138 -8.97 -6.15 8.06
N GLU A 139 -8.23 -7.21 8.40
CA GLU A 139 -8.38 -7.91 9.67
C GLU A 139 -8.05 -6.97 10.84
N GLN A 140 -8.95 -6.90 11.81
CA GLN A 140 -8.84 -5.96 12.95
C GLN A 140 -8.56 -6.69 14.26
N ASP A 141 -8.92 -7.97 14.37
CA ASP A 141 -8.81 -8.72 15.63
C ASP A 141 -7.38 -9.21 15.89
N PHE A 142 -6.58 -9.39 14.84
CA PHE A 142 -5.16 -9.72 14.92
C PHE A 142 -4.41 -9.15 13.72
N ARG A 143 -3.08 -9.00 13.86
CA ARG A 143 -2.24 -8.58 12.75
C ARG A 143 -2.06 -9.72 11.76
N CYS A 144 -2.90 -9.77 10.72
CA CYS A 144 -2.77 -10.80 9.69
C CYS A 144 -1.46 -10.63 8.91
N ALA A 145 -0.64 -11.68 8.95
CA ALA A 145 0.67 -11.78 8.29
C ALA A 145 0.63 -12.56 6.98
N GLY A 146 -0.47 -13.26 6.71
CA GLY A 146 -0.63 -14.06 5.51
C GLY A 146 -1.86 -14.95 5.59
N PHE A 147 -2.03 -15.79 4.59
CA PHE A 147 -3.11 -16.78 4.56
C PHE A 147 -2.74 -18.01 3.74
N ASP A 148 -3.29 -19.16 4.14
CA ASP A 148 -3.30 -20.36 3.31
C ASP A 148 -4.61 -20.41 2.53
N TYR A 149 -4.55 -20.76 1.24
CA TYR A 149 -5.70 -20.79 0.35
C TYR A 149 -5.82 -22.11 -0.40
N GLU A 150 -7.00 -22.73 -0.35
CA GLU A 150 -7.31 -24.00 -1.02
C GLU A 150 -8.24 -23.75 -2.22
N PRO A 151 -7.71 -23.58 -3.45
CA PRO A 151 -8.53 -23.24 -4.62
C PRO A 151 -9.61 -24.27 -4.93
N GLY A 152 -9.39 -25.55 -4.65
CA GLY A 152 -10.39 -26.61 -4.89
C GLY A 152 -11.62 -26.54 -3.98
N TYR A 153 -11.49 -25.93 -2.79
CA TYR A 153 -12.57 -25.80 -1.80
C TYR A 153 -12.98 -24.35 -1.54
N THR A 154 -12.27 -23.38 -2.13
CA THR A 154 -12.43 -21.94 -1.87
C THR A 154 -12.34 -21.59 -0.38
N ASN A 155 -11.51 -22.33 0.36
CA ASN A 155 -11.23 -22.05 1.77
C ASN A 155 -10.03 -21.10 1.90
N CYS A 156 -10.19 -20.14 2.79
CA CYS A 156 -9.21 -19.12 3.15
C CYS A 156 -8.90 -19.26 4.64
N TRP A 157 -7.62 -19.33 4.98
CA TRP A 157 -7.17 -19.53 6.35
C TRP A 157 -6.17 -18.45 6.75
N LEU A 158 -6.63 -17.46 7.52
CA LEU A 158 -5.81 -16.32 7.91
C LEU A 158 -4.88 -16.66 9.09
N THR A 159 -3.68 -16.10 9.07
CA THR A 159 -2.66 -16.31 10.10
C THR A 159 -1.96 -15.01 10.49
N ASP A 160 -1.45 -14.93 11.73
CA ASP A 160 -0.56 -13.88 12.23
C ASP A 160 0.93 -14.25 12.12
N MET A 161 1.25 -15.42 11.56
CA MET A 161 2.61 -15.93 11.42
C MET A 161 3.22 -15.58 10.05
N THR A 162 4.48 -15.14 10.06
CA THR A 162 5.36 -15.11 8.88
C THR A 162 6.21 -16.39 8.82
N VAL A 163 6.79 -16.70 7.64
CA VAL A 163 7.74 -17.80 7.46
C VAL A 163 8.85 -17.70 8.50
N ALA A 164 9.39 -16.49 8.71
CA ALA A 164 10.44 -16.21 9.67
C ALA A 164 10.05 -16.47 11.14
N GLN A 165 8.76 -16.42 11.47
CA GLN A 165 8.24 -16.70 12.83
C GLN A 165 7.74 -18.13 12.99
N SER A 166 7.68 -18.89 11.90
CA SER A 166 7.21 -20.28 11.87
C SER A 166 8.38 -21.27 11.84
N GLU A 167 8.08 -22.56 11.89
CA GLU A 167 9.03 -23.65 11.60
C GLU A 167 9.32 -23.80 10.08
N GLY A 168 8.98 -22.78 9.28
CA GLY A 168 8.95 -22.81 7.84
C GLY A 168 7.60 -23.26 7.29
N VAL A 169 7.54 -23.38 5.97
CA VAL A 169 6.36 -23.84 5.24
C VAL A 169 6.37 -25.36 5.05
N LYS A 170 5.19 -25.96 4.95
CA LYS A 170 5.01 -27.40 4.71
C LYS A 170 4.41 -27.61 3.33
N TYR A 171 4.99 -28.54 2.56
CA TYR A 171 4.42 -28.94 1.28
C TYR A 171 3.01 -29.50 1.49
N HIS A 172 2.04 -28.95 0.75
CA HIS A 172 0.65 -29.38 0.78
C HIS A 172 0.04 -29.23 -0.61
N PRO A 173 -0.15 -30.32 -1.35
CA PRO A 173 -0.70 -30.23 -2.71
C PRO A 173 -2.13 -29.68 -2.67
N GLY A 174 -2.44 -28.74 -3.55
CA GLY A 174 -3.77 -28.14 -3.64
C GLY A 174 -4.06 -27.01 -2.63
N ALA A 175 -3.04 -26.56 -1.90
CA ALA A 175 -3.11 -25.35 -1.07
C ALA A 175 -1.89 -24.46 -1.33
N ASP A 176 -2.09 -23.16 -1.37
CA ASP A 176 -1.03 -22.17 -1.55
C ASP A 176 -0.93 -21.26 -0.34
N TYR A 177 0.29 -20.90 0.05
CA TYR A 177 0.53 -19.93 1.10
C TYR A 177 0.79 -18.56 0.49
N TYR A 178 0.17 -17.54 1.05
CA TYR A 178 0.34 -16.13 0.68
C TYR A 178 0.89 -15.39 1.90
N GLU A 179 2.18 -15.08 1.89
CA GLU A 179 2.77 -14.23 2.91
C GLU A 179 2.55 -12.77 2.54
N ARG A 180 2.07 -11.97 3.49
CA ARG A 180 1.89 -10.54 3.26
C ARG A 180 3.26 -9.91 3.08
N ASP A 181 3.46 -9.23 1.96
CA ASP A 181 4.64 -8.41 1.79
C ASP A 181 4.49 -7.13 2.63
N PHE A 182 4.94 -7.20 3.89
CA PHE A 182 5.10 -6.01 4.74
C PHE A 182 6.24 -5.10 4.25
N GLY A 183 7.02 -5.56 3.27
CA GLY A 183 8.39 -5.20 3.05
C GLY A 183 8.66 -4.25 1.91
N GLY A 184 7.76 -3.97 0.97
CA GLY A 184 7.93 -2.99 -0.13
C GLY A 184 9.19 -2.11 -0.07
N ALA A 185 9.07 -0.86 0.39
CA ALA A 185 10.22 0.01 0.66
C ALA A 185 10.89 -0.23 2.03
N LEU A 186 10.16 -0.80 3.00
CA LEU A 186 10.65 -0.98 4.36
C LEU A 186 11.79 -2.00 4.46
N SER A 187 11.85 -2.94 3.52
CA SER A 187 12.90 -3.95 3.42
C SER A 187 14.29 -3.37 3.13
N SER A 188 14.36 -2.14 2.60
CA SER A 188 15.58 -1.34 2.44
C SER A 188 16.07 -0.69 3.73
N PHE A 189 15.39 -0.89 4.87
CA PHE A 189 15.75 -0.26 6.15
C PHE A 189 16.02 -1.31 7.24
N ILE A 190 16.81 -0.92 8.24
CA ILE A 190 17.07 -1.64 9.48
C ILE A 190 16.41 -0.86 10.60
N SER A 191 15.65 -1.54 11.46
CA SER A 191 15.13 -0.94 12.68
C SER A 191 16.21 -0.98 13.77
N TYR A 192 16.54 0.18 14.33
CA TYR A 192 17.54 0.30 15.40
C TYR A 192 16.93 0.37 16.81
N GLY A 193 15.62 0.11 16.92
CA GLY A 193 14.92 0.07 18.19
C GLY A 193 14.09 1.32 18.48
N SER A 194 13.62 1.42 19.72
CA SER A 194 12.74 2.50 20.15
C SER A 194 13.54 3.76 20.49
N GLY A 195 13.00 4.90 20.12
CA GLY A 195 13.60 6.22 20.29
C GLY A 195 13.57 7.01 18.99
N SER A 196 14.15 8.21 19.01
CA SER A 196 14.32 9.02 17.81
C SER A 196 15.70 9.65 17.73
N LEU A 197 15.99 10.31 16.62
CA LEU A 197 17.14 11.21 16.58
C LEU A 197 16.96 12.33 17.62
N PRO A 198 18.04 12.70 18.34
CA PRO A 198 18.01 13.73 19.37
C PRO A 198 17.79 15.11 18.76
N TYR A 199 17.29 16.03 19.57
CA TYR A 199 17.36 17.45 19.25
C TYR A 199 18.82 17.91 19.36
N VAL A 200 19.32 18.54 18.30
CA VAL A 200 20.63 19.19 18.29
C VAL A 200 20.38 20.69 18.10
N GLU A 201 20.89 21.50 19.03
CA GLU A 201 20.71 22.95 19.00
C GLU A 201 21.22 23.52 17.66
N GLU A 202 20.45 24.47 17.11
CA GLU A 202 20.71 25.14 15.81
C GLU A 202 20.71 24.23 14.55
N HIS A 203 20.36 22.95 14.67
CA HIS A 203 20.35 22.01 13.54
C HIS A 203 18.97 21.39 13.29
N VAL A 204 18.50 21.48 12.03
CA VAL A 204 17.25 20.83 11.61
C VAL A 204 17.52 19.36 11.32
N ILE A 205 17.24 18.51 12.30
CA ILE A 205 17.47 17.06 12.23
C ILE A 205 16.51 16.38 11.24
N TYR A 206 15.23 16.71 11.29
CA TYR A 206 14.25 16.17 10.35
C TYR A 206 14.10 17.10 9.15
N SER A 207 14.53 16.64 7.99
CA SER A 207 14.43 17.39 6.74
C SER A 207 12.99 17.42 6.20
N LYS A 208 12.14 16.45 6.59
CA LYS A 208 10.72 16.44 6.21
C LYS A 208 9.85 15.62 7.16
N SER A 209 8.63 16.09 7.40
CA SER A 209 7.64 15.47 8.28
C SER A 209 6.34 15.19 7.54
N MET A 210 5.74 14.03 7.79
CA MET A 210 4.43 13.65 7.24
C MET A 210 3.58 12.98 8.33
N PHE A 211 2.26 13.09 8.22
CA PHE A 211 1.31 12.57 9.20
C PHE A 211 0.26 11.66 8.54
N GLY A 212 -0.32 10.74 9.30
CA GLY A 212 -1.37 9.84 8.84
C GLY A 212 -0.90 8.70 7.92
N LEU A 213 0.38 8.36 7.95
CA LEU A 213 0.98 7.33 7.09
C LEU A 213 1.06 5.97 7.79
N ASP A 214 1.17 4.89 7.03
CA ASP A 214 1.71 3.64 7.59
C ASP A 214 3.25 3.63 7.47
N LEU A 215 3.88 2.70 8.20
CA LEU A 215 5.33 2.58 8.28
C LEU A 215 5.97 2.31 6.90
N GLY A 216 5.35 1.49 6.06
CA GLY A 216 5.84 1.16 4.72
C GLY A 216 5.81 2.38 3.79
N ALA A 217 4.77 3.20 3.88
CA ALA A 217 4.66 4.46 3.16
C ALA A 217 5.73 5.47 3.60
N CYS A 218 6.08 5.52 4.89
CA CYS A 218 7.18 6.36 5.38
C CYS A 218 8.52 5.94 4.77
N ALA A 219 8.84 4.65 4.79
CA ALA A 219 10.03 4.10 4.15
C ALA A 219 10.07 4.42 2.64
N GLN A 220 8.95 4.28 1.95
CA GLN A 220 8.85 4.58 0.52
C GLN A 220 9.08 6.07 0.23
N LEU A 221 8.54 6.95 1.07
CA LEU A 221 8.75 8.40 0.94
C LEU A 221 10.21 8.76 1.13
N CYS A 222 10.88 8.15 2.12
CA CYS A 222 12.31 8.30 2.34
C CYS A 222 13.11 7.87 1.09
N LEU A 223 12.87 6.68 0.55
CA LEU A 223 13.57 6.21 -0.67
C LEU A 223 13.31 7.08 -1.91
N SER A 224 12.12 7.66 -2.01
CA SER A 224 11.71 8.49 -3.15
C SER A 224 12.03 9.98 -3.00
N GLN A 225 12.70 10.37 -1.91
CA GLN A 225 13.00 11.76 -1.66
C GLN A 225 14.04 12.26 -2.66
N THR A 226 13.76 13.41 -3.27
CA THR A 226 14.67 14.03 -4.24
C THR A 226 15.24 15.37 -3.75
N THR A 227 14.65 15.97 -2.71
CA THR A 227 15.12 17.26 -2.17
C THR A 227 16.25 17.12 -1.14
N PHE A 228 16.43 15.93 -0.58
CA PHE A 228 17.57 15.56 0.26
C PHE A 228 17.78 14.05 0.19
N ASP A 229 19.01 13.59 0.42
CA ASP A 229 19.30 12.17 0.54
C ASP A 229 18.79 11.66 1.89
N CYS A 230 17.69 10.92 1.87
CA CYS A 230 17.08 10.41 3.08
C CYS A 230 17.83 9.16 3.55
N ALA A 231 18.51 9.29 4.68
CA ALA A 231 19.33 8.24 5.28
C ALA A 231 18.58 7.47 6.37
N SER A 232 17.64 8.11 7.06
CA SER A 232 16.87 7.51 8.14
C SER A 232 15.50 8.15 8.31
N PHE A 233 14.64 7.53 9.10
CA PHE A 233 13.41 8.15 9.57
C PHE A 233 12.99 7.61 10.94
N ASP A 234 12.26 8.45 11.68
CA ASP A 234 11.58 8.09 12.90
C ASP A 234 10.08 7.98 12.65
N PHE A 235 9.50 6.87 13.07
CA PHE A 235 8.08 6.60 12.88
C PHE A 235 7.36 6.49 14.22
N SER A 236 6.38 7.37 14.45
CA SER A 236 5.47 7.29 15.59
C SER A 236 4.25 6.45 15.24
N PHE A 237 4.09 5.32 15.94
CA PHE A 237 2.93 4.44 15.80
C PHE A 237 1.66 5.02 16.43
N GLY A 238 1.79 5.91 17.41
CA GLY A 238 0.65 6.54 18.07
C GLY A 238 -0.10 7.48 17.13
N ASP A 239 0.63 8.44 16.55
CA ASP A 239 0.03 9.50 15.73
C ASP A 239 0.25 9.28 14.23
N ARG A 240 0.83 8.12 13.85
CA ARG A 240 1.14 7.74 12.48
C ARG A 240 1.98 8.80 11.76
N SER A 241 2.96 9.37 12.48
CA SER A 241 3.84 10.42 11.96
C SER A 241 5.18 9.84 11.52
N CYS A 242 5.70 10.41 10.44
CA CYS A 242 6.91 10.00 9.75
C CYS A 242 7.85 11.20 9.68
N GLN A 243 8.99 11.09 10.35
CA GLN A 243 10.00 12.14 10.45
C GLN A 243 11.26 11.69 9.72
N MET A 244 11.51 12.21 8.52
CA MET A 244 12.61 11.78 7.64
C MET A 244 13.84 12.66 7.83
N SER A 245 15.01 12.04 7.88
CA SER A 245 16.30 12.70 8.09
C SER A 245 17.35 12.29 7.05
N ARG A 246 18.33 13.18 6.86
CA ARG A 246 19.57 12.90 6.13
C ARG A 246 20.67 12.32 7.01
N TYR A 247 20.43 12.28 8.32
CA TYR A 247 21.40 11.85 9.32
C TYR A 247 21.10 10.43 9.76
N LEU A 248 22.15 9.63 10.01
CA LEU A 248 22.07 8.40 10.78
C LEU A 248 22.18 8.74 12.26
N ALA A 249 21.73 7.85 13.14
CA ALA A 249 21.87 8.02 14.59
C ALA A 249 23.33 8.28 14.98
N THR A 250 24.26 7.56 14.35
CA THR A 250 25.71 7.73 14.56
C THR A 250 26.23 9.12 14.19
N ASN A 251 25.54 9.87 13.32
CA ASN A 251 25.94 11.23 12.94
C ASN A 251 25.51 12.29 13.95
N VAL A 252 24.53 12.00 14.81
CA VAL A 252 23.88 12.99 15.68
C VAL A 252 23.91 12.59 17.16
N GLY A 253 24.82 11.71 17.55
CA GLY A 253 25.03 11.35 18.96
C GLY A 253 24.23 10.15 19.45
N GLY A 254 23.63 9.38 18.55
CA GLY A 254 22.87 8.17 18.86
C GLY A 254 21.36 8.37 18.78
N ILE A 255 20.63 7.42 19.35
CA ILE A 255 19.17 7.47 19.47
C ILE A 255 18.85 8.01 20.86
N ASP A 256 18.03 9.06 20.94
CA ASP A 256 17.47 9.56 22.20
C ASP A 256 16.33 8.65 22.65
N THR A 257 16.50 8.07 23.84
CA THR A 257 15.54 7.20 24.52
C THR A 257 14.92 7.85 25.76
N ASP A 258 15.43 9.00 26.19
CA ASP A 258 15.25 9.52 27.55
C ASP A 258 14.11 10.55 27.62
N ASN A 259 13.78 11.24 26.52
CA ASN A 259 12.83 12.36 26.49
C ASN A 259 11.48 12.09 25.78
N MET A 260 11.02 10.84 25.69
CA MET A 260 9.77 10.54 24.96
C MET A 260 8.55 10.22 25.81
N PRO A 261 7.37 10.82 25.53
CA PRO A 261 6.16 10.57 26.29
C PRO A 261 5.58 9.16 26.16
N THR A 262 5.97 8.34 25.18
CA THR A 262 5.49 6.95 25.07
C THR A 262 6.47 6.12 24.22
N TYR A 263 6.65 4.83 24.55
CA TYR A 263 7.42 3.79 23.81
C TYR A 263 6.90 3.50 22.37
N LYS A 264 6.43 4.52 21.65
CA LYS A 264 5.67 4.41 20.40
C LYS A 264 6.43 4.96 19.20
N ILE A 265 7.69 5.38 19.35
CA ILE A 265 8.53 5.83 18.25
C ILE A 265 9.67 4.84 18.04
N MET A 266 9.91 4.51 16.76
CA MET A 266 10.98 3.60 16.34
C MET A 266 11.83 4.26 15.26
N HIS A 267 13.14 4.07 15.38
CA HIS A 267 14.14 4.57 14.43
C HIS A 267 14.45 3.53 13.34
N TYR A 268 14.53 3.98 12.08
CA TYR A 268 14.88 3.17 10.93
C TYR A 268 15.95 3.84 10.08
N GLU A 269 17.00 3.10 9.73
CA GLU A 269 18.08 3.58 8.86
C GLU A 269 18.13 2.78 7.56
N LYS A 270 18.44 3.45 6.45
CA LYS A 270 18.58 2.82 5.15
C LYS A 270 19.79 1.89 5.15
N LYS A 271 19.63 0.68 4.60
CA LYS A 271 20.75 -0.24 4.34
C LYS A 271 21.71 0.41 3.35
N GLY A 272 23.00 0.41 3.69
CA GLY A 272 24.08 0.82 2.79
C GLY A 272 24.23 -0.11 1.59
#